data_AF-A0A955MI95-F1
#
_entry.id   AF-A0A955MI95-F1
#
_cell.length_a   1.000
_cell.length_b   1.000
_cell.length_c   1.000
_cell.angle_alpha   90.00
_cell.angle_beta   90.00
_cell.angle_gamma   90.00
#
_symmetry.space_group_name_H-M   'P 1'
#
loop_
_entity.id
_entity.type
_entity.pdbx_description
1 polymer ?
#
loop_
_entity_poly.entity_id
_entity_poly.type
_entity_poly.pdbx_seq_one_letter_code
_entity_poly.pdbx_strand_id
1 'polypeptide(L)'
;MVITGIGVVSPVGTGVQKFWNSLIEGKSGIGYISHFDASEFDCRIAGNVTDFDPLQYFSTKEARNLAKFVQYACVASDEAVASAKLDLTSIDLDRFGILIGSGIGSIETLEAEHQKFIERGPSRISPHFIPKIIINEA
;
A
#
# COMPACT_ATOMS: atom_id res chain seq x y z
N MET A 1 16.82 5.14 21.10
CA MET A 1 15.74 5.15 20.08
C MET A 1 14.48 4.62 20.75
N VAL A 2 13.34 5.27 20.55
CA VAL A 2 12.04 4.88 21.12
C VAL A 2 10.98 4.85 20.01
N ILE A 3 9.93 4.03 20.18
CA ILE A 3 8.77 4.00 19.28
C ILE A 3 7.71 4.90 19.88
N THR A 4 7.31 5.97 19.17
CA THR A 4 6.34 6.97 19.64
C THR A 4 5.00 6.90 18.93
N GLY A 5 4.94 6.29 17.75
CA GLY A 5 3.72 6.09 16.98
C GLY A 5 3.81 4.85 16.12
N ILE A 6 2.64 4.28 15.84
CA ILE A 6 2.47 3.09 15.00
C ILE A 6 1.27 3.30 14.09
N GLY A 7 1.33 2.70 12.90
CA GLY A 7 0.23 2.70 11.95
C GLY A 7 0.26 1.42 11.12
N VAL A 8 -0.91 0.93 10.72
CA VAL A 8 -1.05 -0.40 10.12
C VAL A 8 -2.15 -0.42 9.06
N VAL A 9 -1.82 -0.99 7.91
CA VAL A 9 -2.79 -1.49 6.92
C VAL A 9 -2.56 -2.99 6.77
N SER A 10 -3.57 -3.82 7.03
CA SER A 10 -3.41 -5.28 7.05
C SER A 10 -4.67 -6.04 6.65
N PRO A 11 -4.56 -7.34 6.32
CA PRO A 11 -5.72 -8.19 6.02
C PRO A 11 -6.71 -8.38 7.17
N VAL A 12 -6.30 -8.08 8.41
CA VAL A 12 -7.15 -8.20 9.61
C VAL A 12 -7.62 -6.84 10.14
N GLY A 13 -7.35 -5.76 9.40
CA GLY A 13 -7.85 -4.43 9.69
C GLY A 13 -6.95 -3.32 9.16
N THR A 14 -7.58 -2.29 8.60
CA THR A 14 -6.98 -0.99 8.33
C THR A 14 -7.10 -0.11 9.58
N GLY A 15 -5.96 0.23 10.18
CA GLY A 15 -5.84 0.96 11.44
C GLY A 15 -5.43 0.08 12.64
N VAL A 16 -4.61 0.63 13.52
CA VAL A 16 -4.02 -0.03 14.71
C VAL A 16 -5.08 -0.64 15.62
N GLN A 17 -6.17 0.09 15.88
CA GLN A 17 -7.23 -0.39 16.78
C GLN A 17 -7.93 -1.64 16.24
N LYS A 18 -8.28 -1.65 14.94
CA LYS A 18 -8.91 -2.80 14.29
C LYS A 18 -7.95 -3.98 14.23
N PHE A 19 -6.71 -3.73 13.78
CA PHE A 19 -5.65 -4.71 13.71
C PHE A 19 -5.45 -5.41 15.08
N TRP A 20 -5.26 -4.63 16.14
CA TRP A 20 -5.01 -5.14 17.48
C TRP A 20 -6.17 -5.96 18.04
N ASN A 21 -7.40 -5.47 17.91
CA ASN A 21 -8.59 -6.20 18.34
C ASN A 21 -8.74 -7.52 17.59
N SER A 22 -8.51 -7.53 16.28
CA SER A 22 -8.55 -8.75 15.46
C SER A 22 -7.49 -9.77 15.91
N LEU A 23 -6.30 -9.33 16.29
CA LEU A 23 -5.26 -10.22 16.82
C LEU A 23 -5.68 -10.86 18.16
N ILE A 24 -6.20 -10.05 19.09
CA ILE A 24 -6.66 -10.55 20.40
C ILE A 24 -7.80 -11.55 20.23
N GLU A 25 -8.72 -11.27 19.31
CA GLU A 25 -9.88 -12.13 19.03
C GLU A 25 -9.55 -13.35 18.16
N GLY A 26 -8.32 -13.49 17.66
CA GLY A 26 -7.92 -14.59 16.80
C GLY A 26 -8.59 -14.60 15.42
N LYS A 27 -8.94 -13.41 14.89
CA LYS A 27 -9.55 -13.30 13.56
C LYS A 27 -8.54 -13.59 12.47
N SER A 28 -8.92 -14.46 11.53
CA SER A 28 -8.14 -14.73 10.32
C SER A 28 -8.46 -13.70 9.24
N GLY A 29 -7.43 -13.13 8.60
CA GLY A 29 -7.56 -12.27 7.42
C GLY A 29 -7.40 -13.03 6.11
N ILE A 30 -7.33 -14.37 6.16
CA ILE A 30 -7.15 -15.21 4.97
C ILE A 30 -8.51 -15.55 4.37
N GLY A 31 -8.65 -15.28 3.07
CA GLY A 31 -9.82 -15.64 2.29
C GLY A 31 -9.44 -15.99 0.85
N TYR A 32 -10.44 -16.23 0.00
CA TYR A 32 -10.18 -16.41 -1.43
C TYR A 32 -9.58 -15.15 -2.05
N ILE A 33 -8.69 -15.34 -3.03
CA ILE A 33 -8.15 -14.24 -3.83
C ILE A 33 -9.32 -13.54 -4.52
N SER A 34 -9.45 -12.23 -4.33
CA SER A 34 -10.53 -11.41 -4.90
C SER A 34 -10.05 -10.42 -5.97
N HIS A 35 -8.74 -10.33 -6.18
CA HIS A 35 -8.12 -9.33 -7.04
C HIS A 35 -8.06 -9.76 -8.51
N PHE A 36 -8.05 -11.07 -8.77
CA PHE A 36 -8.09 -11.69 -10.10
C PHE A 36 -8.72 -13.09 -10.01
N ASP A 37 -9.06 -13.68 -11.14
CA ASP A 37 -9.55 -15.07 -11.20
C ASP A 37 -8.39 -16.05 -10.95
N ALA A 38 -8.37 -16.61 -9.74
CA ALA A 38 -7.36 -17.59 -9.32
C ALA A 38 -7.81 -19.05 -9.54
N SER A 39 -8.89 -19.32 -10.28
CA SER A 39 -9.47 -20.67 -10.41
C SER A 39 -8.53 -21.71 -11.00
N GLU A 40 -7.61 -21.31 -11.88
CA GLU A 40 -6.61 -22.18 -12.51
C GLU A 40 -5.31 -22.33 -11.70
N PHE A 41 -5.17 -21.64 -10.57
CA PHE A 41 -3.96 -21.68 -9.73
C PHE A 41 -4.07 -22.73 -8.62
N ASP A 42 -2.92 -23.31 -8.25
CA ASP A 42 -2.81 -24.25 -7.13
C ASP A 42 -3.14 -23.56 -5.79
N CYS A 43 -2.65 -22.33 -5.60
CA CYS A 43 -2.98 -21.50 -4.44
C CYS A 43 -4.08 -20.50 -4.79
N ARG A 44 -5.19 -20.52 -4.04
CA ARG A 44 -6.39 -19.70 -4.29
C ARG A 44 -6.79 -18.81 -3.12
N ILE A 45 -5.96 -18.77 -2.08
CA ILE A 45 -6.20 -18.01 -0.85
C ILE A 45 -5.11 -16.96 -0.66
N ALA A 46 -5.47 -15.82 -0.07
CA ALA A 46 -4.56 -14.75 0.26
C ALA A 46 -5.06 -13.94 1.47
N GLY A 47 -4.15 -13.19 2.08
CA GLY A 47 -4.49 -12.12 3.01
C GLY A 47 -4.88 -10.87 2.24
N ASN A 48 -6.14 -10.74 1.86
CA ASN A 48 -6.63 -9.54 1.17
C ASN A 48 -6.89 -8.42 2.17
N VAL A 49 -6.48 -7.19 1.87
CA VAL A 49 -6.94 -6.00 2.63
C VAL A 49 -8.33 -5.62 2.13
N THR A 50 -9.38 -6.05 2.83
CA THR A 50 -10.77 -5.94 2.35
C THR A 50 -11.50 -4.67 2.79
N ASP A 51 -11.02 -3.98 3.84
CA ASP A 51 -11.66 -2.79 4.40
C ASP A 51 -10.95 -1.47 4.02
N PHE A 52 -10.14 -1.51 2.96
CA PHE A 52 -9.40 -0.36 2.46
C PHE A 52 -10.07 0.23 1.21
N ASP A 53 -10.45 1.50 1.31
CA ASP A 53 -10.91 2.31 0.18
C ASP A 53 -9.97 3.51 -0.01
N PRO A 54 -9.21 3.59 -1.12
CA PRO A 54 -8.26 4.67 -1.34
C PRO A 54 -8.92 6.04 -1.41
N LEU A 55 -10.20 6.14 -1.79
CA LEU A 55 -10.90 7.42 -1.90
C LEU A 55 -11.24 8.04 -0.54
N GLN A 56 -11.06 7.31 0.56
CA GLN A 56 -11.15 7.86 1.92
C GLN A 56 -9.88 8.64 2.33
N TYR A 57 -8.76 8.41 1.64
CA TYR A 57 -7.45 8.94 2.00
C TYR A 57 -6.84 9.84 0.92
N PHE A 58 -7.19 9.58 -0.34
CA PHE A 58 -6.58 10.23 -1.49
C PHE A 58 -7.65 10.84 -2.40
N SER A 59 -7.31 11.93 -3.07
CA SER A 59 -8.14 12.39 -4.19
C SER A 59 -8.19 11.33 -5.30
N THR A 60 -9.22 11.37 -6.15
CA THR A 60 -9.33 10.45 -7.30
C THR A 60 -8.09 10.47 -8.20
N LYS A 61 -7.41 11.63 -8.30
CA LYS A 61 -6.19 11.79 -9.08
C LYS A 61 -5.01 11.05 -8.44
N GLU A 62 -4.84 11.19 -7.13
CA GLU A 62 -3.79 10.53 -6.36
C GLU A 62 -4.01 9.02 -6.32
N ALA A 63 -5.21 8.57 -5.97
CA ALA A 63 -5.57 7.14 -5.93
C ALA A 63 -5.31 6.42 -7.25
N ARG A 64 -5.46 7.11 -8.38
CA ARG A 64 -5.15 6.55 -9.72
C ARG A 64 -3.64 6.52 -10.02
N ASN A 65 -2.88 7.45 -9.47
CA ASN A 65 -1.48 7.68 -9.81
C ASN A 65 -0.50 7.03 -8.84
N LEU A 66 -0.90 6.71 -7.62
CA LEU A 66 -0.09 5.96 -6.66
C LEU A 66 -0.27 4.46 -6.88
N ALA A 67 0.80 3.69 -6.74
CA ALA A 67 0.69 2.24 -6.69
C ALA A 67 0.04 1.81 -5.36
N LYS A 68 -0.65 0.66 -5.35
CA LYS A 68 -1.39 0.17 -4.17
C LYS A 68 -0.49 0.00 -2.94
N PHE A 69 0.76 -0.47 -3.13
CA PHE A 69 1.71 -0.60 -2.01
C PHE A 69 2.10 0.76 -1.39
N VAL A 70 2.20 1.81 -2.20
CA VAL A 70 2.45 3.18 -1.72
C VAL A 70 1.23 3.76 -1.05
N GLN A 71 0.02 3.50 -1.55
CA GLN A 71 -1.20 3.89 -0.86
C GLN A 71 -1.25 3.30 0.56
N TYR A 72 -0.88 2.03 0.73
CA TYR A 72 -0.78 1.41 2.05
C TYR A 72 0.31 2.04 2.91
N ALA A 73 1.49 2.31 2.34
CA ALA A 73 2.60 2.94 3.06
C ALA A 73 2.25 4.34 3.54
N CYS A 74 1.64 5.18 2.70
CA CYS A 74 1.19 6.52 3.07
C CYS A 74 0.13 6.47 4.18
N VAL A 75 -0.91 5.65 4.04
CA VAL A 75 -1.98 5.56 5.05
C VAL A 75 -1.46 5.04 6.39
N ALA A 76 -0.59 4.03 6.39
CA ALA A 76 0.05 3.56 7.62
C ALA A 76 0.98 4.62 8.23
N SER A 77 1.70 5.39 7.40
CA SER A 77 2.61 6.44 7.87
C SER A 77 1.84 7.61 8.49
N ASP A 78 0.74 8.03 7.87
CA ASP A 78 -0.14 9.08 8.39
C ASP A 78 -0.73 8.68 9.75
N GLU A 79 -1.17 7.43 9.89
CA GLU A 79 -1.64 6.90 11.18
C GLU A 79 -0.52 6.91 12.23
N ALA A 80 0.71 6.53 11.85
CA ALA A 80 1.86 6.53 12.76
C ALA A 80 2.24 7.94 13.22
N VAL A 81 2.27 8.91 12.31
CA VAL A 81 2.53 10.34 12.61
C VAL A 81 1.46 10.89 13.56
N ALA A 82 0.19 10.62 13.27
CA ALA A 82 -0.92 11.02 14.12
C ALA A 82 -0.86 10.37 15.51
N SER A 83 -0.55 9.06 15.58
CA SER A 83 -0.36 8.32 16.83
C SER A 83 0.78 8.89 17.67
N ALA A 84 1.86 9.35 17.03
CA ALA A 84 2.98 10.00 17.70
C ALA A 84 2.68 11.44 18.14
N LYS A 85 1.54 12.00 17.72
CA LYS A 85 1.15 13.40 17.92
C LYS A 85 2.24 14.37 17.42
N LEU A 86 2.88 14.01 16.31
CA LEU A 86 3.89 14.86 15.69
C LEU A 86 3.19 15.97 14.90
N ASP A 87 3.51 17.22 15.23
CA ASP A 87 3.15 18.38 14.43
C ASP A 87 4.27 18.65 13.43
N LEU A 88 4.06 18.24 12.19
CA LEU A 88 5.05 18.39 11.12
C LEU A 88 5.36 19.86 10.79
N THR A 89 4.54 20.82 11.25
CA THR A 89 4.78 22.26 11.02
C THR A 89 5.76 22.88 12.01
N SER A 90 6.02 22.23 13.14
CA SER A 90 6.90 22.72 14.20
C SER A 90 8.21 21.93 14.34
N ILE A 91 8.38 20.83 13.61
CA ILE A 91 9.62 20.06 13.60
C ILE A 91 10.65 20.61 12.61
N ASP A 92 11.92 20.38 12.91
CA ASP A 92 13.02 20.59 11.98
C ASP A 92 13.04 19.46 10.93
N LEU A 93 12.64 19.79 9.70
CA LEU A 93 12.54 18.84 8.59
C LEU A 93 13.92 18.33 8.13
N ASP A 94 15.01 19.05 8.39
CA ASP A 94 16.36 18.57 8.07
C ASP A 94 16.80 17.41 8.99
N ARG A 95 16.07 17.21 10.10
CA ARG A 95 16.26 16.08 11.01
C ARG A 95 15.10 15.07 11.00
N PHE A 96 14.15 15.25 10.09
CA PHE A 96 13.03 14.33 9.90
C PHE A 96 13.27 13.50 8.63
N GLY A 97 13.42 12.19 8.79
CA GLY A 97 13.73 11.27 7.69
C GLY A 97 12.67 10.21 7.50
N ILE A 98 12.61 9.66 6.28
CA ILE A 98 11.74 8.55 5.90
C ILE A 98 12.61 7.36 5.51
N LEU A 99 12.29 6.19 6.04
CA LEU A 99 12.91 4.94 5.64
C LEU A 99 11.81 3.89 5.54
N ILE A 100 11.36 3.66 4.31
CA ILE A 100 10.30 2.70 3.97
C ILE A 100 10.88 1.68 2.99
N GLY A 101 10.48 0.43 3.15
CA GLY A 101 10.93 -0.68 2.32
C GLY A 101 9.75 -1.38 1.66
N SER A 102 9.96 -1.83 0.42
CA SER A 102 9.06 -2.71 -0.31
C SER A 102 9.86 -3.86 -0.91
N GLY A 103 9.34 -5.09 -0.81
CA GLY A 103 10.04 -6.27 -1.32
C GLY A 103 10.00 -6.39 -2.84
N ILE A 104 8.84 -6.09 -3.44
CA ILE A 104 8.57 -6.35 -4.86
C ILE A 104 8.04 -5.12 -5.62
N GLY A 105 7.77 -4.02 -4.93
CA GLY A 105 7.14 -2.84 -5.54
C GLY A 105 5.74 -3.17 -6.10
N SER A 106 5.44 -2.66 -7.29
CA SER A 106 4.14 -2.84 -7.96
C SER A 106 4.22 -3.83 -9.13
N ILE A 107 4.17 -5.13 -8.83
CA ILE A 107 4.14 -6.19 -9.87
C ILE A 107 2.93 -6.03 -10.79
N GLU A 108 1.76 -5.66 -10.25
CA GLU A 108 0.54 -5.41 -11.04
C GLU A 108 0.77 -4.34 -12.11
N THR A 109 1.47 -3.25 -11.78
CA THR A 109 1.79 -2.20 -12.76
C THR A 109 2.80 -2.69 -13.79
N LEU A 110 3.79 -3.49 -13.38
CA LEU A 110 4.75 -4.10 -14.30
C LEU A 110 4.05 -4.99 -15.34
N GLU A 111 3.18 -5.90 -14.89
CA GLU A 111 2.44 -6.81 -15.77
C GLU A 111 1.54 -6.04 -16.74
N ALA A 112 0.79 -5.05 -16.25
CA ALA A 112 -0.10 -4.24 -17.07
C ALA A 112 0.64 -3.41 -18.13
N GLU A 113 1.77 -2.79 -17.78
CA GLU A 113 2.57 -2.01 -18.73
C GLU A 113 3.34 -2.91 -19.71
N HIS A 114 3.80 -4.09 -19.26
CA HIS A 114 4.41 -5.09 -20.14
C HIS A 114 3.41 -5.59 -21.18
N GLN A 115 2.19 -5.94 -20.78
CA GLN A 115 1.15 -6.38 -21.71
C GLN A 115 0.83 -5.29 -22.75
N LYS A 116 0.68 -4.03 -22.33
CA LYS A 116 0.49 -2.89 -23.25
C LYS A 116 1.64 -2.74 -24.24
N PHE A 117 2.88 -2.93 -23.78
CA PHE A 117 4.06 -2.87 -24.63
C PHE A 117 4.04 -3.96 -25.70
N ILE A 118 3.74 -5.21 -25.33
CA ILE A 118 3.65 -6.34 -26.26
C ILE A 118 2.55 -6.12 -27.31
N GLU A 119 1.37 -5.65 -26.89
CA GLU A 119 0.22 -5.48 -27.79
C GLU A 119 0.30 -4.25 -28.69
N ARG A 120 0.86 -3.15 -28.18
CA ARG A 120 0.70 -1.82 -28.80
C ARG A 120 2.00 -1.05 -29.01
N GLY A 121 3.12 -1.65 -28.63
CA GLY A 121 4.44 -1.07 -28.77
C GLY A 121 4.81 -0.03 -27.70
N PRO A 122 6.07 0.44 -27.72
CA PRO A 122 6.66 1.26 -26.65
C PRO A 122 6.01 2.63 -26.48
N SER A 123 5.42 3.21 -27.52
CA SER A 123 4.77 4.52 -27.45
C SER A 123 3.53 4.55 -26.56
N ARG A 124 3.03 3.39 -26.11
CA ARG A 124 1.85 3.26 -25.25
C ARG A 124 2.17 3.03 -23.77
N ILE A 125 3.44 2.92 -23.41
CA ILE A 125 3.88 2.82 -22.01
C ILE A 125 3.58 4.14 -21.30
N SER A 126 3.03 4.05 -20.09
CA SER A 126 2.73 5.20 -19.26
C SER A 126 4.01 5.97 -18.89
N PRO A 127 4.02 7.32 -18.94
CA PRO A 127 5.14 8.10 -18.42
C PRO A 127 5.29 7.95 -16.89
N HIS A 128 4.27 7.44 -16.19
CA HIS A 128 4.32 7.16 -14.76
C HIS A 128 4.71 5.70 -14.45
N PHE A 129 5.09 4.91 -15.46
CA PHE A 129 5.47 3.51 -15.27
C PHE A 129 6.61 3.36 -14.26
N ILE A 130 7.75 4.01 -14.51
CA ILE A 130 8.94 3.89 -13.64
C ILE A 130 8.64 4.37 -12.20
N PRO A 131 8.08 5.57 -11.98
CA PRO A 131 7.72 5.99 -10.62
C PRO A 131 6.83 5.00 -9.89
N LYS A 132 5.89 4.33 -10.56
CA LYS A 132 4.95 3.39 -9.92
C LYS A 132 5.52 2.03 -9.56
N ILE A 133 6.66 1.62 -10.12
CA ILE A 133 7.20 0.26 -9.90
C ILE A 133 8.42 0.23 -9.00
N ILE A 134 9.16 1.33 -8.90
CA ILE A 134 10.37 1.39 -8.08
C ILE A 134 10.02 1.31 -6.60
N ILE A 135 10.77 0.49 -5.86
CA ILE A 135 10.46 0.19 -4.45
C ILE A 135 10.59 1.40 -3.53
N ASN A 136 11.36 2.41 -3.93
CA ASN A 136 11.60 3.64 -3.19
C ASN A 136 10.61 4.76 -3.56
N GLU A 137 9.50 4.43 -4.25
CA GLU A 137 8.35 5.33 -4.35
C GLU A 137 7.62 5.46 -3.00
N ALA A 138 7.66 4.40 -2.19
CA ALA A 138 7.00 4.35 -0.88
C ALA A 138 7.66 5.25 0.17
#